data_AF-A0A8T4P902-F1
#
_entry.id   AF-A0A8T4P902-F1
#
_cell.length_a   1.000
_cell.length_b   1.000
_cell.length_c   1.000
_cell.angle_alpha   90.00
_cell.angle_beta   90.00
_cell.angle_gamma   90.00
#
_symmetry.space_group_name_H-M   'P 1'
#
loop_
_entity.id
_entity.type
_entity.pdbx_description
1 polymer ?
#
loop_
_entity_poly.entity_id
_entity_poly.type
_entity_poly.pdbx_seq_one_letter_code
_entity_poly.pdbx_strand_id
1 'polypeptide(L)'
;MQTKKNISLWVLYDFANSIVSIVFFLYFSQWIVIDKGISDLYFNMTFTISAILLLFTVPITGTFLDKSLRRITGLRYATIFTVIFYGLCAFYAISNKEIYALIFFTLGLYSYLLSFTFYTPLMNDISKPEKRGLVSGLGI
;
A
#
# COMPACT_ATOMS: atom_id res chain seq x y z
N MET A 1 4.55 -17.95 16.92
CA MET A 1 5.76 -18.70 16.48
C MET A 1 6.79 -17.70 15.97
N GLN A 2 7.77 -17.37 16.80
CA GLN A 2 8.83 -16.42 16.47
C GLN A 2 9.92 -17.17 15.70
N THR A 3 9.79 -17.22 14.37
CA THR A 3 10.76 -17.91 13.52
C THR A 3 11.56 -16.87 12.77
N LYS A 4 12.90 -16.95 12.78
CA LYS A 4 13.79 -16.05 12.01
C LYS A 4 13.34 -15.90 10.55
N LYS A 5 12.78 -16.98 9.99
CA LYS A 5 12.16 -17.03 8.66
C LYS A 5 11.01 -16.03 8.48
N ASN A 6 10.12 -15.89 9.46
CA ASN A 6 8.97 -14.98 9.36
C ASN A 6 9.40 -13.52 9.38
N ILE A 7 10.42 -13.20 10.19
CA ILE A 7 11.01 -11.86 10.23
C ILE A 7 11.68 -11.53 8.89
N SER A 8 12.47 -12.46 8.33
CA SER A 8 13.10 -12.27 7.02
C SER A 8 12.08 -12.08 5.89
N LEU A 9 11.00 -12.87 5.87
CA LEU A 9 9.92 -12.70 4.89
C LEU A 9 9.19 -11.37 5.04
N TRP A 10 8.99 -10.91 6.28
CA TRP A 10 8.38 -9.62 6.55
C TRP A 10 9.26 -8.45 6.10
N VAL A 11 10.58 -8.51 6.37
CA VAL A 11 11.54 -7.50 5.89
C VAL A 11 11.57 -7.43 4.37
N LEU A 12 11.59 -8.59 3.70
CA LEU A 12 11.59 -8.62 2.23
C LEU A 12 10.30 -8.03 1.64
N TYR A 13 9.15 -8.33 2.27
CA TYR A 13 7.86 -7.75 1.89
C TYR A 13 7.89 -6.22 2.03
N ASP A 14 8.36 -5.73 3.18
CA ASP A 14 8.42 -4.31 3.48
C ASP A 14 9.30 -3.54 2.49
N PHE A 15 10.50 -4.06 2.25
CA PHE A 15 11.44 -3.52 1.27
C PHE A 15 10.82 -3.44 -0.14
N ALA A 16 10.14 -4.50 -0.59
CA ALA A 16 9.47 -4.50 -1.89
C ALA A 16 8.33 -3.46 -1.94
N ASN A 17 7.55 -3.34 -0.86
CA ASN A 17 6.45 -2.40 -0.76
C ASN A 17 6.94 -0.94 -0.82
N SER A 18 8.04 -0.63 -0.15
CA SER A 18 8.66 0.70 -0.15
C SER A 18 9.23 1.09 -1.50
N ILE A 19 9.86 0.16 -2.24
CA ILE A 19 10.29 0.42 -3.62
C ILE A 19 9.10 0.82 -4.50
N VAL A 20 8.00 0.06 -4.43
CA VAL A 20 6.79 0.35 -5.23
C VAL A 20 6.26 1.74 -4.88
N SER A 21 6.17 2.07 -3.58
CA SER A 21 5.71 3.39 -3.13
C SER A 21 6.59 4.51 -3.67
N ILE A 22 7.93 4.43 -3.51
CA ILE A 22 8.88 5.45 -3.98
C ILE A 22 8.75 5.67 -5.49
N VAL A 23 8.68 4.58 -6.26
CA VAL A 23 8.60 4.64 -7.73
C VAL A 23 7.31 5.36 -8.16
N PHE A 24 6.17 4.96 -7.60
CA PHE A 24 4.90 5.57 -7.94
C PHE A 24 4.77 7.00 -7.41
N PHE A 25 5.38 7.35 -6.27
CA PHE A 25 5.30 8.71 -5.74
C PHE A 25 6.12 9.70 -6.57
N LEU A 26 7.35 9.32 -6.95
CA LEU A 26 8.27 10.21 -7.68
C LEU A 26 7.97 10.25 -9.18
N TYR A 27 7.93 9.08 -9.84
CA TYR A 27 7.89 9.04 -11.30
C TYR A 27 6.48 9.25 -11.86
N PHE A 28 5.43 8.80 -11.15
CA PHE A 28 4.07 9.01 -11.65
C PHE A 28 3.67 10.48 -11.58
N SER A 29 4.06 11.19 -10.52
CA SER A 29 3.80 12.63 -10.38
C SER A 29 4.46 13.43 -11.52
N GLN A 30 5.75 13.13 -11.79
CA GLN A 30 6.48 13.70 -12.91
C GLN A 30 5.76 13.44 -14.24
N TRP A 31 5.39 12.19 -14.50
CA TRP A 31 4.74 11.82 -15.76
C TRP A 31 3.37 12.48 -15.93
N ILE A 32 2.50 12.45 -14.92
CA ILE A 32 1.12 12.94 -15.06
C ILE A 32 1.05 14.47 -15.07
N VAL A 33 1.85 15.15 -14.24
CA VAL A 33 1.78 16.61 -14.09
C VAL A 33 2.65 17.30 -15.12
N ILE A 34 3.90 16.84 -15.31
CA ILE A 34 4.88 17.53 -16.16
C ILE A 34 4.77 17.05 -17.60
N ASP A 35 4.86 15.75 -17.84
CA ASP A 35 4.89 15.23 -19.23
C ASP A 35 3.52 15.26 -19.90
N LYS A 36 2.45 15.01 -19.13
CA LYS A 36 1.06 14.98 -19.63
C LYS A 36 0.30 16.28 -19.40
N GLY A 37 0.84 17.22 -18.63
CA GLY A 37 0.23 18.53 -18.40
C GLY A 37 -1.10 18.48 -17.63
N ILE A 38 -1.39 17.40 -16.90
CA ILE A 38 -2.56 17.36 -16.02
C ILE A 38 -2.29 18.24 -14.80
N SER A 39 -3.27 19.04 -14.40
CA SER A 39 -3.12 19.88 -13.20
C SER A 39 -2.78 19.05 -11.97
N ASP A 40 -1.81 19.57 -11.22
CA ASP A 40 -1.41 19.13 -9.88
C ASP A 40 -2.61 18.97 -8.93
N LEU A 41 -3.69 19.76 -9.10
CA LEU A 41 -4.92 19.62 -8.33
C LEU A 41 -5.51 18.20 -8.47
N TYR A 42 -5.63 17.68 -9.70
CA TYR A 42 -6.17 16.34 -9.93
C TYR A 42 -5.27 15.25 -9.35
N PHE A 43 -3.94 15.45 -9.45
CA PHE A 43 -2.99 14.54 -8.82
C PHE A 43 -3.13 14.56 -7.28
N ASN A 44 -3.21 15.74 -6.66
CA ASN A 44 -3.37 15.86 -5.21
C ASN A 44 -4.73 15.33 -4.71
N MET A 45 -5.79 15.46 -5.52
CA MET A 45 -7.09 14.87 -5.21
C MET A 45 -7.03 13.34 -5.05
N THR A 46 -6.08 12.66 -5.70
CA THR A 46 -5.91 11.20 -5.53
C THR A 46 -5.59 10.82 -4.08
N PHE A 47 -4.75 11.59 -3.40
CA PHE A 47 -4.41 11.39 -1.98
C PHE A 47 -5.64 11.62 -1.10
N THR A 48 -6.36 12.72 -1.33
CA THR A 48 -7.57 13.06 -0.58
C THR A 48 -8.66 11.99 -0.73
N ILE A 49 -8.94 11.56 -1.96
CA ILE A 49 -9.94 10.52 -2.24
C ILE A 49 -9.51 9.20 -1.59
N SER A 50 -8.25 8.81 -1.73
CA SER A 50 -7.72 7.59 -1.11
C SER A 50 -7.85 7.63 0.42
N ALA A 51 -7.55 8.77 1.03
CA ALA A 51 -7.69 8.96 2.48
C ALA A 51 -9.15 8.92 2.94
N ILE A 52 -10.08 9.49 2.17
CA ILE A 52 -11.52 9.41 2.48
C ILE A 52 -12.01 7.97 2.37
N LEU A 53 -11.63 7.24 1.32
CA LEU A 53 -11.96 5.81 1.19
C LEU A 53 -11.40 5.00 2.36
N LEU A 54 -10.16 5.29 2.76
CA LEU A 54 -9.53 4.67 3.92
C LEU A 54 -10.29 4.96 5.22
N LEU A 55 -10.70 6.21 5.44
CA LEU A 55 -11.44 6.64 6.63
C LEU A 55 -12.70 5.80 6.86
N PHE A 56 -13.45 5.49 5.80
CA PHE A 56 -14.66 4.68 5.89
C PHE A 56 -14.37 3.17 6.03
N THR A 57 -13.26 2.69 5.48
CA THR A 57 -12.95 1.25 5.38
C THR A 57 -12.11 0.73 6.56
N VAL A 58 -11.34 1.59 7.23
CA VAL A 58 -10.54 1.23 8.41
C VAL A 58 -11.41 0.71 9.57
N PRO A 59 -12.52 1.34 9.97
CA PRO A 59 -13.37 0.82 11.05
C PRO A 59 -13.91 -0.58 10.72
N ILE A 60 -14.33 -0.78 9.48
CA ILE A 60 -14.86 -2.05 8.98
C ILE A 60 -13.76 -3.12 9.05
N THR A 61 -12.60 -2.86 8.45
CA THR A 61 -11.48 -3.81 8.44
C THR A 61 -10.89 -4.09 9.81
N GLY A 62 -10.90 -3.10 10.72
CA GLY A 62 -10.55 -3.28 12.13
C GLY A 62 -11.46 -4.28 12.84
N THR A 63 -12.78 -4.15 12.69
CA THR A 63 -13.71 -5.13 13.30
C THR A 63 -13.55 -6.54 12.73
N PHE A 64 -13.18 -6.69 11.45
CA PHE A 64 -12.90 -7.99 10.84
C PHE A 64 -11.60 -8.61 11.38
N LEU A 65 -10.58 -7.80 11.61
CA LEU A 65 -9.31 -8.22 12.23
C LEU A 65 -9.48 -8.72 13.66
N ASP A 66 -10.37 -8.08 14.43
CA ASP A 66 -10.61 -8.46 15.82
C ASP A 66 -11.44 -9.75 15.97
N LYS A 67 -12.32 -10.04 15.01
CA LYS A 67 -13.30 -11.14 15.13
C LYS A 67 -12.96 -12.43 14.39
N SER A 68 -12.39 -12.35 13.18
CA SER A 68 -12.44 -13.49 12.25
C SER A 68 -11.23 -13.62 11.31
N LEU A 69 -10.65 -12.50 10.87
CA LEU A 69 -9.63 -12.53 9.83
C LEU A 69 -8.22 -12.62 10.44
N ARG A 70 -7.45 -13.62 10.01
CA ARG A 70 -6.00 -13.64 10.29
C ARG A 70 -5.36 -12.42 9.64
N ARG A 71 -4.59 -11.64 10.40
CA ARG A 71 -3.90 -10.40 9.94
C ARG A 71 -3.13 -10.62 8.63
N ILE A 72 -2.42 -11.74 8.51
CA ILE A 72 -1.67 -12.11 7.31
C ILE A 72 -2.56 -12.33 6.07
N THR A 73 -3.79 -12.81 6.25
CA THR A 73 -4.73 -13.03 5.15
C THR A 73 -5.24 -11.70 4.60
N GLY A 74 -5.59 -10.76 5.48
CA GLY A 74 -5.98 -9.40 5.07
C GLY A 74 -4.85 -8.69 4.32
N LEU A 75 -3.61 -8.79 4.84
CA LEU A 75 -2.44 -8.23 4.18
C LEU A 75 -2.22 -8.79 2.77
N ARG A 76 -2.42 -10.10 2.56
CA ARG A 76 -2.31 -10.73 1.25
C ARG A 76 -3.34 -10.17 0.26
N TYR A 77 -4.60 -10.04 0.67
CA TYR A 77 -5.63 -9.46 -0.19
C TYR A 77 -5.32 -8.02 -0.56
N ALA A 78 -4.98 -7.17 0.43
CA ALA A 78 -4.61 -5.77 0.19
C ALA A 78 -3.40 -5.66 -0.76
N THR A 79 -2.40 -6.53 -0.60
CA THR A 79 -1.22 -6.58 -1.48
C THR A 79 -1.61 -6.98 -2.91
N ILE A 80 -2.43 -8.01 -3.08
CA ILE A 80 -2.89 -8.45 -4.40
C ILE A 80 -3.63 -7.32 -5.12
N PHE A 81 -4.55 -6.64 -4.43
CA PHE A 81 -5.24 -5.48 -5.00
C PHE A 81 -4.28 -4.34 -5.36
N THR A 82 -3.30 -4.06 -4.51
CA THR A 82 -2.26 -3.05 -4.77
C THR A 82 -1.48 -3.37 -6.04
N VAL A 83 -1.02 -4.62 -6.20
CA VAL A 83 -0.30 -5.05 -7.41
C VAL A 83 -1.19 -4.95 -8.65
N ILE A 84 -2.45 -5.39 -8.56
CA ILE A 84 -3.40 -5.31 -9.69
C ILE A 84 -3.63 -3.86 -10.11
N PHE A 85 -3.93 -2.97 -9.17
CA PHE A 85 -4.25 -1.57 -9.48
C PHE A 85 -3.03 -0.81 -10.00
N TYR A 86 -1.84 -1.01 -9.42
CA TYR A 86 -0.63 -0.40 -9.96
C TYR A 86 -0.20 -1.01 -11.30
N GLY A 87 -0.40 -2.30 -11.52
CA GLY A 87 -0.19 -2.94 -12.82
C GLY A 87 -1.13 -2.36 -13.89
N LEU A 88 -2.40 -2.16 -13.56
CA LEU A 88 -3.37 -1.50 -14.45
C LEU A 88 -3.01 -0.03 -14.68
N CYS A 89 -2.59 0.69 -13.64
CA CYS A 89 -2.10 2.06 -13.76
C CYS A 89 -0.96 2.16 -14.79
N ALA A 90 0.05 1.30 -14.66
CA ALA A 90 1.18 1.24 -15.60
C ALA A 90 0.71 0.90 -17.03
N PHE A 91 -0.21 -0.07 -17.18
CA PHE A 91 -0.77 -0.44 -18.47
C PHE A 91 -1.51 0.74 -19.15
N TYR A 92 -2.34 1.47 -18.41
CA TYR A 92 -3.05 2.64 -18.94
C TYR A 92 -2.12 3.84 -19.19
N ALA A 93 -1.05 3.98 -18.41
CA ALA A 93 -0.03 5.00 -18.63
C ALA A 93 0.70 4.78 -19.97
N ILE A 94 1.13 3.55 -20.25
CA ILE A 94 1.77 3.19 -21.53
C ILE A 94 0.78 3.34 -22.71
N SER A 95 -0.51 3.08 -22.47
CA SER A 95 -1.56 3.21 -23.48
C SER A 95 -2.00 4.67 -23.74
N ASN A 96 -1.34 5.68 -23.16
CA ASN A 96 -1.71 7.09 -23.24
C ASN A 96 -3.18 7.35 -22.84
N LYS A 97 -3.60 6.72 -21.75
CA LYS A 97 -4.94 6.86 -21.17
C LYS A 97 -4.82 7.44 -19.76
N GLU A 98 -4.53 8.74 -19.70
CA GLU A 98 -4.10 9.44 -18.48
C GLU A 98 -5.14 9.41 -17.36
N ILE A 99 -6.42 9.63 -17.70
CA ILE A 99 -7.52 9.62 -16.73
C ILE A 99 -7.67 8.24 -16.09
N TYR A 100 -7.59 7.17 -16.89
CA TYR A 100 -7.67 5.81 -16.37
C TYR A 100 -6.45 5.48 -15.51
N ALA A 101 -5.25 5.88 -15.93
CA ALA A 101 -4.04 5.73 -15.13
C ALA A 101 -4.20 6.43 -13.76
N LEU A 102 -4.76 7.65 -13.72
CA LEU A 102 -5.00 8.39 -12.48
C LEU A 102 -6.03 7.70 -11.56
N ILE A 103 -7.11 7.16 -12.12
CA ILE A 103 -8.11 6.40 -11.35
C ILE A 103 -7.47 5.15 -10.73
N PHE A 104 -6.73 4.37 -11.51
CA PHE A 104 -6.07 3.16 -11.00
C PHE A 104 -4.93 3.47 -10.04
N PHE A 105 -4.22 4.59 -10.24
CA PHE A 105 -3.27 5.11 -9.26
C PHE A 105 -3.96 5.41 -7.92
N THR A 106 -5.12 6.07 -7.95
CA THR A 106 -5.91 6.37 -6.75
C THR A 106 -6.34 5.08 -6.03
N LEU A 107 -6.86 4.10 -6.76
CA LEU A 107 -7.26 2.81 -6.18
C LEU A 107 -6.05 2.01 -5.63
N GLY A 108 -4.92 2.09 -6.32
CA GLY A 108 -3.65 1.51 -5.88
C GLY A 108 -3.14 2.14 -4.59
N LEU A 109 -3.14 3.48 -4.53
CA LEU A 109 -2.77 4.23 -3.32
C LEU A 109 -3.69 3.91 -2.14
N TYR A 110 -5.00 3.88 -2.37
CA TYR A 110 -5.97 3.45 -1.36
C TYR A 110 -5.67 2.03 -0.84
N SER A 111 -5.42 1.07 -1.74
CA SER A 111 -5.14 -0.33 -1.36
C SER A 111 -3.82 -0.47 -0.62
N TYR A 112 -2.82 0.31 -1.03
CA TYR A 112 -1.52 0.40 -0.36
C TYR A 112 -1.71 0.94 1.07
N LEU A 113 -2.45 2.04 1.24
CA LEU A 113 -2.75 2.59 2.56
C LEU A 113 -3.52 1.59 3.44
N LEU A 114 -4.49 0.89 2.86
CA LEU A 114 -5.27 -0.14 3.56
C LEU A 114 -4.39 -1.32 4.02
N SER A 115 -3.31 -1.64 3.29
CA SER A 115 -2.38 -2.70 3.67
C SER A 115 -1.74 -2.46 5.05
N PHE A 116 -1.48 -1.20 5.41
CA PHE A 116 -0.91 -0.83 6.70
C PHE A 116 -1.80 -1.19 7.89
N THR A 117 -3.13 -1.18 7.71
CA THR A 117 -4.10 -1.59 8.73
C THR A 117 -3.88 -3.05 9.15
N PHE A 118 -3.41 -3.91 8.24
CA PHE A 118 -3.11 -5.31 8.51
C PHE A 118 -1.64 -5.53 8.89
N TYR A 119 -0.74 -4.79 8.26
CA TYR A 119 0.71 -4.91 8.42
C TYR A 119 1.18 -4.45 9.81
N THR A 120 0.71 -3.30 10.31
CA THR A 120 1.19 -2.76 11.59
C THR A 120 0.87 -3.70 12.76
N PRO A 121 -0.37 -4.24 12.89
CA PRO A 121 -0.66 -5.22 13.92
C PRO A 121 0.01 -6.58 13.71
N LEU A 122 0.38 -6.96 12.48
CA LEU A 122 1.08 -8.22 12.21
C LEU A 122 2.47 -8.25 12.89
N MET A 123 3.10 -7.09 13.08
CA MET A 123 4.36 -6.96 13.83
C MET A 123 4.26 -7.57 15.23
N ASN A 124 3.10 -7.42 15.88
CA ASN A 124 2.84 -7.95 17.22
C ASN A 124 2.85 -9.48 17.27
N ASP A 125 2.60 -10.16 16.14
CA ASP A 125 2.54 -11.61 16.05
C ASP A 125 3.92 -12.23 15.71
N ILE A 126 4.76 -11.48 15.00
CA ILE A 126 6.07 -11.95 14.53
C ILE A 126 7.22 -11.57 15.46
N SER A 127 7.04 -10.60 16.34
CA SER A 127 8.09 -10.09 17.23
C SER A 127 7.63 -9.97 18.70
N LYS A 128 8.51 -10.37 19.61
CA LYS A 128 8.34 -10.16 21.05
C LYS A 128 8.44 -8.67 21.38
N PRO A 129 7.73 -8.18 22.41
CA PRO A 129 7.70 -6.77 22.79
C PRO A 129 9.10 -6.15 22.91
N GLU A 130 10.07 -6.87 23.48
CA GLU A 130 11.42 -6.36 23.76
C GLU A 130 12.27 -6.19 22.49
N LYS A 131 11.91 -6.88 21.40
CA LYS A 131 12.65 -6.87 20.12
C LYS A 131 11.89 -6.12 19.02
N ARG A 132 10.72 -5.55 19.29
CA ARG A 132 9.89 -4.85 18.30
C ARG A 132 10.65 -3.72 17.62
N GLY A 133 11.29 -2.84 18.39
CA GLY A 133 12.04 -1.70 17.83
C GLY A 133 13.21 -2.13 16.93
N LEU A 134 13.90 -3.22 17.29
CA LEU A 134 14.97 -3.78 16.46
C LEU A 134 14.41 -4.39 15.18
N VAL A 135 13.31 -5.13 15.24
CA VAL A 135 12.70 -5.78 14.07
C VAL A 135 12.06 -4.77 13.13
N SER A 136 11.37 -3.75 13.66
CA SER A 136 10.82 -2.67 12.83
C SER A 136 11.91 -1.85 12.16
N GLY A 137 13.06 -1.65 12.82
CA GLY A 137 14.21 -0.96 12.22
C GLY A 137 14.97 -1.77 11.15
N LEU A 138 14.66 -3.08 11.00
CA LEU A 138 15.12 -3.87 9.85
C LEU A 138 14.20 -3.70 8.63
N GLY A 139 12.98 -3.23 8.85
CA GLY A 139 12.10 -2.74 7.79
C GLY A 139 12.54 -1.35 7.31
N ILE A 140 12.13 -0.99 6.10
CA ILE A 140 12.43 0.29 5.42
C ILE A 140 11.14 0.89 4.91
#